data_AF-A0A4Q1SIH2-F1
#
_entry.id   AF-A0A4Q1SIH2-F1
#
_cell.length_a   1.000
_cell.length_b   1.000
_cell.length_c   1.000
_cell.angle_alpha   90.00
_cell.angle_beta   90.00
_cell.angle_gamma   90.00
#
_symmetry.space_group_name_H-M   'P 1'
#
loop_
_entity.id
_entity.type
_entity.pdbx_description
1 polymer ?
#
loop_
_entity_poly.entity_id
_entity_poly.type
_entity_poly.pdbx_seq_one_letter_code
_entity_poly.pdbx_strand_id
1 'polypeptide(L)'
;MQISAERLAARYAVMSDEELLILAGQYDLLTPEAQPILEEELQKRGQSLPNRIGATDVPQSRRLTTVRRFRDLSEAIVSRALLESAGITAFLRDENYVRLDWQLSNFIGGIRLEVSEEEAAEAIDILNQPVPDNFSYGIEEAFEQPRCPSCGSIEIEFRGASRTAALALLYVASLPAPPGPTSWRCNACGSLWREEKAPSEE
;
A
#
# COMPACT_ATOMS: atom_id res chain seq x y z
N MET A 1 48.01 -12.48 -9.74
CA MET A 1 48.94 -12.08 -8.67
C MET A 1 48.47 -12.78 -7.40
N GLN A 2 49.00 -13.97 -7.10
CA GLN A 2 48.60 -14.74 -5.91
C GLN A 2 49.30 -14.14 -4.70
N ILE A 3 48.54 -13.63 -3.72
CA ILE A 3 49.09 -13.22 -2.44
C ILE A 3 49.13 -14.48 -1.58
N SER A 4 50.30 -14.87 -1.06
CA SER A 4 50.43 -16.06 -0.22
C SER A 4 49.71 -15.87 1.12
N ALA A 5 49.15 -16.95 1.67
CA ALA A 5 48.46 -16.95 2.96
C ALA A 5 49.30 -16.37 4.10
N GLU A 6 50.60 -16.71 4.14
CA GLU A 6 51.56 -16.17 5.12
C GLU A 6 51.68 -14.64 5.06
N ARG A 7 51.61 -14.07 3.86
CA ARG A 7 51.69 -12.62 3.67
C ARG A 7 50.41 -11.91 4.10
N LEU A 8 49.25 -12.55 3.97
CA LEU A 8 47.98 -12.04 4.47
C LEU A 8 47.95 -12.06 6.00
N ALA A 9 48.37 -13.17 6.61
CA ALA A 9 48.46 -13.31 8.06
C ALA A 9 49.41 -12.26 8.67
N ALA A 10 50.60 -12.09 8.09
CA ALA A 10 51.55 -11.06 8.53
C ALA A 10 50.97 -9.64 8.39
N ARG A 11 50.14 -9.38 7.38
CA ARG A 11 49.49 -8.08 7.19
C ARG A 11 48.41 -7.81 8.22
N TYR A 12 47.54 -8.79 8.50
CA TYR A 12 46.47 -8.64 9.47
C TYR A 12 47.01 -8.55 10.90
N ALA A 13 48.09 -9.25 11.23
CA ALA A 13 48.74 -9.18 12.53
C ALA A 13 49.25 -7.76 12.90
N VAL A 14 49.60 -6.93 11.90
CA VAL A 14 50.12 -5.57 12.12
C VAL A 14 49.01 -4.50 12.14
N MET A 15 47.81 -4.83 11.67
CA MET A 15 46.66 -3.91 11.68
C MET A 15 46.15 -3.69 13.12
N SER A 16 45.67 -2.48 13.39
CA SER A 16 44.94 -2.14 14.61
C SER A 16 43.55 -2.81 14.64
N ASP A 17 42.95 -2.93 15.83
CA ASP A 17 41.63 -3.56 15.98
C ASP A 17 40.54 -2.82 15.19
N GLU A 18 40.63 -1.50 15.09
CA GLU A 18 39.70 -0.68 14.30
C GLU A 18 39.82 -0.97 12.79
N GLU A 19 41.03 -1.01 12.26
CA GLU A 19 41.28 -1.34 10.85
C GLU A 19 40.83 -2.76 10.51
N LEU A 20 41.02 -3.70 11.44
CA LEU A 20 40.63 -5.09 11.29
C LEU A 20 39.10 -5.24 11.30
N LEU A 21 38.39 -4.47 12.12
CA LEU A 21 36.92 -4.43 12.15
C LEU A 21 36.32 -3.76 10.91
N ILE A 22 36.94 -2.70 10.39
CA ILE A 22 36.54 -2.07 9.12
C ILE A 22 36.66 -3.09 7.98
N LEU A 23 37.78 -3.81 7.92
CA LEU A 23 38.00 -4.86 6.93
C LEU A 23 37.00 -6.01 7.08
N ALA A 24 36.68 -6.40 8.32
CA ALA A 24 35.68 -7.40 8.64
C ALA A 24 34.26 -7.00 8.19
N GLY A 25 33.94 -5.71 8.16
CA GLY A 25 32.69 -5.19 7.60
C GLY A 25 32.53 -5.44 6.09
N GLN A 26 33.64 -5.70 5.38
CA GLN A 26 33.67 -5.99 3.94
C GLN A 26 34.01 -7.45 3.63
N TYR A 27 33.80 -8.35 4.59
CA TYR A 27 34.18 -9.76 4.51
C TYR A 27 33.75 -10.47 3.20
N ASP A 28 32.53 -10.21 2.73
CA ASP A 28 31.97 -10.82 1.51
C ASP A 28 32.65 -10.35 0.22
N LEU A 29 33.39 -9.23 0.27
CA LEU A 29 34.17 -8.69 -0.83
C LEU A 29 35.63 -9.16 -0.82
N LEU A 30 36.06 -9.87 0.23
CA LEU A 30 37.40 -10.42 0.33
C LEU A 30 37.56 -11.66 -0.54
N THR A 31 38.80 -11.96 -0.91
CA THR A 31 39.08 -13.22 -1.59
C THR A 31 38.79 -14.41 -0.66
N PRO A 32 38.34 -15.57 -1.20
CA PRO A 32 38.08 -16.76 -0.40
C PRO A 32 39.30 -17.24 0.42
N GLU A 33 40.50 -16.89 -0.05
CA GLU A 33 41.78 -17.20 0.62
C GLU A 33 42.06 -16.27 1.82
N ALA A 34 41.54 -15.04 1.80
CA ALA A 34 41.77 -14.03 2.84
C ALA A 34 40.78 -14.11 4.00
N GLN A 35 39.55 -14.56 3.70
CA GLN A 35 38.45 -14.74 4.65
C GLN A 35 38.82 -15.57 5.91
N PRO A 36 39.32 -16.82 5.79
CA PRO A 36 39.63 -17.64 6.97
C PRO A 36 40.80 -17.07 7.80
N ILE A 37 41.73 -16.37 7.15
CA ILE A 37 42.90 -15.77 7.81
C ILE A 37 42.49 -14.56 8.65
N LEU A 38 41.55 -13.75 8.14
CA LEU A 38 40.99 -12.63 8.89
C LEU A 38 40.17 -13.12 10.10
N GLU A 39 39.40 -14.19 9.95
CA GLU A 39 38.66 -14.81 11.06
C GLU A 39 39.59 -15.32 12.15
N GLU A 40 40.68 -15.99 11.77
CA GLU A 40 41.68 -16.48 12.72
C GLU A 40 42.31 -15.32 13.51
N GLU A 41 42.62 -14.21 12.85
CA GLU A 41 43.20 -13.03 13.50
C GLU A 41 42.21 -12.31 14.43
N LEU A 42 40.94 -12.18 14.04
CA LEU A 42 39.88 -11.65 14.90
C LEU A 42 39.69 -12.51 16.14
N GLN A 43 39.68 -13.84 15.97
CA GLN A 43 39.49 -14.79 17.06
C GLN A 43 40.67 -14.75 18.05
N LYS A 44 41.91 -14.61 17.57
CA LYS A 44 43.10 -14.39 18.42
C LYS A 44 42.97 -13.15 19.30
N ARG A 45 42.26 -12.13 18.81
CA ARG A 45 42.02 -10.87 19.52
C ARG A 45 40.72 -10.85 20.32
N GLY A 46 39.99 -11.96 20.37
CA GLY A 46 38.71 -12.06 21.07
C GLY A 46 37.59 -11.22 20.43
N GLN A 47 37.75 -10.80 19.17
CA GLN A 47 36.77 -10.05 18.41
C GLN A 47 35.97 -11.01 17.53
N SER A 48 34.65 -10.81 17.44
CA SER A 48 33.81 -11.52 16.47
C SER A 48 33.67 -10.69 15.19
N LEU A 49 33.40 -11.35 14.06
CA LEU A 49 32.96 -10.64 12.87
C LEU A 49 31.75 -9.75 13.22
N PRO A 50 31.71 -8.49 12.74
CA PRO A 50 30.55 -7.63 12.94
C PRO A 50 29.31 -8.31 12.36
N ASN A 51 28.17 -8.07 13.01
CA ASN A 51 26.89 -8.65 12.60
C ASN A 51 26.65 -8.34 11.12
N ARG A 52 26.67 -9.38 10.28
CA ARG A 52 26.57 -9.25 8.82
C ARG A 52 25.16 -8.78 8.51
N ILE A 53 24.99 -7.49 8.24
CA ILE A 53 23.76 -6.95 7.64
C ILE A 53 23.68 -7.53 6.23
N GLY A 54 23.14 -8.75 6.10
CA GLY A 54 23.11 -9.49 4.84
C GLY A 54 22.81 -10.98 4.94
N ALA A 55 22.94 -11.61 6.12
CA ALA A 55 22.70 -13.06 6.24
C ALA A 55 21.41 -13.46 6.97
N THR A 56 20.72 -12.54 7.67
CA THR A 56 19.47 -12.84 8.38
C THR A 56 18.21 -12.25 7.76
N ASP A 57 18.32 -11.37 6.76
CA ASP A 57 17.16 -10.85 6.02
C ASP A 57 17.01 -11.53 4.66
N VAL A 58 17.08 -12.85 4.62
CA VAL A 58 16.47 -13.57 3.50
C VAL A 58 14.97 -13.26 3.60
N PRO A 59 14.36 -12.55 2.63
CA PRO A 59 12.93 -12.32 2.66
C PRO A 59 12.28 -13.70 2.68
N GLN A 60 11.67 -14.07 3.80
CA GLN A 60 10.88 -15.30 3.86
C GLN A 60 9.86 -15.21 2.72
N SER A 61 9.85 -16.19 1.81
CA SER A 61 8.87 -16.23 0.73
C SER A 61 7.50 -16.49 1.34
N ARG A 62 6.85 -15.45 1.84
CA ARG A 62 5.50 -15.54 2.37
C ARG A 62 4.59 -15.87 1.21
N ARG A 63 3.81 -16.94 1.34
CA ARG A 63 2.71 -17.20 0.40
C ARG A 63 1.67 -16.11 0.62
N LEU A 64 1.44 -15.34 -0.43
CA LEU A 64 0.44 -14.28 -0.44
C LEU A 64 -0.84 -14.80 -1.06
N THR A 65 -1.98 -14.44 -0.47
CA THR A 65 -3.31 -14.76 -1.00
C THR A 65 -4.14 -13.49 -1.13
N THR A 66 -4.99 -13.44 -2.16
CA THR A 66 -5.89 -12.32 -2.38
C THR A 66 -7.10 -12.41 -1.44
N VAL A 67 -7.29 -11.40 -0.59
CA VAL A 67 -8.45 -11.32 0.32
C VAL A 67 -9.60 -10.50 -0.25
N ARG A 68 -9.31 -9.49 -1.09
CA ARG A 68 -10.33 -8.66 -1.74
C ARG A 68 -9.83 -8.09 -3.06
N ARG A 69 -10.76 -7.77 -3.96
CA ARG A 69 -10.48 -7.05 -5.22
C ARG A 69 -11.24 -5.73 -5.23
N PHE A 70 -10.57 -4.68 -5.66
CA PHE A 70 -11.11 -3.33 -5.71
C PHE A 70 -11.13 -2.81 -7.14
N ARG A 71 -12.18 -2.10 -7.51
CA ARG A 71 -12.22 -1.39 -8.79
C ARG A 71 -11.40 -0.10 -8.73
N ASP A 72 -11.51 0.60 -7.62
CA ASP A 72 -10.95 1.94 -7.41
C ASP A 72 -9.71 1.89 -6.53
N LEU A 73 -8.66 2.61 -6.95
CA LEU A 73 -7.38 2.64 -6.23
C LEU A 73 -7.50 3.30 -4.85
N SER A 74 -8.36 4.30 -4.70
CA SER A 74 -8.59 4.97 -3.43
C SER A 74 -9.12 4.00 -2.37
N GLU A 75 -10.11 3.19 -2.71
CA GLU A 75 -10.71 2.19 -1.82
C GLU A 75 -9.69 1.11 -1.42
N ALA A 76 -8.87 0.68 -2.38
CA ALA A 76 -7.79 -0.28 -2.13
C ALA A 76 -6.73 0.27 -1.16
N ILE A 77 -6.35 1.54 -1.30
CA ILE A 77 -5.38 2.20 -0.42
C ILE A 77 -5.95 2.33 1.01
N VAL A 78 -7.20 2.73 1.15
CA VAL A 78 -7.86 2.83 2.46
C VAL A 78 -7.93 1.45 3.13
N SER A 79 -8.29 0.42 2.38
CA SER A 79 -8.35 -0.95 2.89
C SER A 79 -6.98 -1.50 3.30
N ARG A 80 -5.92 -1.17 2.55
CA ARG A 80 -4.54 -1.48 2.94
C ARG A 80 -4.17 -0.80 4.25
N ALA A 81 -4.43 0.50 4.36
CA ALA A 81 -4.11 1.27 5.57
C ALA A 81 -4.87 0.74 6.80
N LEU A 82 -6.12 0.29 6.62
CA LEU A 82 -6.89 -0.37 7.68
C LEU A 82 -6.19 -1.63 8.19
N LEU A 83 -5.80 -2.54 7.29
CA LEU A 83 -5.07 -3.76 7.66
C LEU A 83 -3.71 -3.45 8.31
N GLU A 84 -2.95 -2.51 7.75
CA GLU A 84 -1.65 -2.09 8.31
C GLU A 84 -1.80 -1.52 9.72
N SER A 85 -2.86 -0.74 9.98
CA SER A 85 -3.16 -0.22 11.32
C SER A 85 -3.54 -1.31 12.33
N ALA A 86 -4.05 -2.44 11.85
CA ALA A 86 -4.30 -3.63 12.67
C ALA A 86 -3.06 -4.53 12.82
N GLY A 87 -1.91 -4.14 12.24
CA GLY A 87 -0.66 -4.88 12.30
C GLY A 87 -0.50 -5.95 11.20
N ILE A 88 -1.45 -6.06 10.27
CA ILE A 88 -1.40 -7.00 9.15
C ILE A 88 -0.71 -6.35 7.96
N THR A 89 0.38 -6.96 7.48
CA THR A 89 1.08 -6.45 6.29
C THR A 89 0.29 -6.81 5.02
N ALA A 90 -0.11 -5.80 4.25
CA ALA A 90 -0.92 -5.99 3.06
C ALA A 90 -0.28 -5.35 1.81
N PHE A 91 -0.43 -6.01 0.67
CA PHE A 91 0.18 -5.63 -0.61
C PHE A 91 -0.89 -5.41 -1.67
N LEU A 92 -0.73 -4.37 -2.49
CA LEU A 92 -1.58 -4.12 -3.66
C LEU A 92 -0.84 -4.54 -4.92
N ARG A 93 -1.22 -5.67 -5.50
CA ARG A 93 -0.46 -6.27 -6.61
C ARG A 93 -0.49 -5.47 -7.91
N ASP A 94 -1.62 -4.81 -8.18
CA ASP A 94 -1.91 -4.19 -9.48
C ASP A 94 -1.98 -2.65 -9.40
N GLU A 95 -1.48 -2.04 -8.32
CA GLU A 95 -1.59 -0.59 -8.07
C GLU A 95 -0.96 0.27 -9.18
N ASN A 96 0.11 -0.23 -9.81
CA ASN A 96 0.84 0.49 -10.85
C ASN A 96 0.16 0.42 -12.23
N TYR A 97 -0.65 -0.62 -12.50
CA TYR A 97 -1.35 -0.77 -13.77
C TYR A 97 -2.52 0.20 -13.89
N VAL A 98 -3.27 0.40 -12.81
CA VAL A 98 -4.43 1.31 -12.78
C VAL A 98 -4.02 2.79 -12.92
N ARG A 99 -2.80 3.14 -12.52
CA ARG A 99 -2.25 4.50 -12.69
C ARG A 99 -1.98 4.88 -14.14
N LEU A 100 -1.72 3.90 -15.01
CA LEU A 100 -1.41 4.13 -16.41
C LEU A 100 -2.68 4.20 -17.28
N ASP A 101 -3.70 3.40 -16.95
CA ASP A 101 -4.98 3.41 -17.65
C ASP A 101 -6.11 2.85 -16.77
N TRP A 102 -7.07 3.71 -16.43
CA TRP A 102 -8.24 3.33 -15.63
C TRP A 102 -9.16 2.34 -16.37
N GLN A 103 -9.14 2.32 -17.72
CA GLN A 103 -9.95 1.39 -18.52
C GLN A 103 -9.45 -0.04 -18.39
N LEU A 104 -8.13 -0.22 -18.22
CA LEU A 104 -7.50 -1.52 -18.02
C LEU A 104 -7.90 -2.15 -16.67
N SER A 105 -8.20 -1.37 -15.62
CA SER A 105 -8.60 -1.88 -14.29
C SER A 105 -9.76 -2.88 -14.36
N ASN A 106 -10.77 -2.61 -15.21
CA ASN A 106 -11.91 -3.51 -15.39
C ASN A 106 -11.55 -4.81 -16.13
N PHE A 107 -10.55 -4.78 -17.01
CA PHE A 107 -10.12 -5.92 -17.81
C PHE A 107 -9.28 -6.93 -17.01
N ILE A 108 -8.43 -6.44 -16.09
CA ILE A 108 -7.61 -7.28 -15.19
C ILE A 108 -8.37 -7.82 -13.96
N GLY A 109 -9.65 -7.46 -13.81
CA GLY A 109 -10.50 -7.92 -12.72
C GLY A 109 -10.32 -7.15 -11.41
N GLY A 110 -9.78 -5.93 -11.49
CA GLY A 110 -9.56 -5.05 -10.34
C GLY A 110 -8.21 -5.25 -9.63
N ILE A 111 -7.93 -4.33 -8.71
CA ILE A 111 -6.72 -4.29 -7.88
C ILE A 111 -6.85 -5.35 -6.79
N ARG A 112 -5.92 -6.32 -6.76
CA ARG A 112 -5.87 -7.35 -5.72
C ARG A 112 -5.17 -6.83 -4.47
N LEU A 113 -5.86 -6.94 -3.33
CA LEU A 113 -5.29 -6.79 -1.99
C LEU A 113 -4.87 -8.16 -1.50
N GLU A 114 -3.57 -8.34 -1.26
CA GLU A 114 -2.97 -9.61 -0.86
C GLU A 114 -2.33 -9.49 0.53
N VAL A 115 -2.51 -10.52 1.35
CA VAL A 115 -1.89 -10.66 2.69
C VAL A 115 -1.23 -12.02 2.80
N SER A 116 -0.49 -12.26 3.89
CA SER A 116 0.04 -13.60 4.15
C SER A 116 -1.10 -14.62 4.29
N GLU A 117 -0.89 -15.84 3.80
CA GLU A 117 -1.90 -16.91 3.86
C GLU A 117 -2.36 -17.20 5.30
N GLU A 118 -1.47 -17.00 6.27
CA GLU A 118 -1.73 -17.19 7.70
C GLU A 118 -2.67 -16.12 8.28
N GLU A 119 -2.58 -14.88 7.80
CA GLU A 119 -3.37 -13.72 8.27
C GLU A 119 -4.64 -13.49 7.44
N ALA A 120 -4.90 -14.32 6.43
CA ALA A 120 -5.97 -14.11 5.47
C ALA A 120 -7.37 -14.09 6.10
N ALA A 121 -7.63 -14.98 7.06
CA ALA A 121 -8.92 -15.04 7.76
C ALA A 121 -9.16 -13.77 8.60
N GLU A 122 -8.16 -13.36 9.37
CA GLU A 122 -8.22 -12.16 10.21
C GLU A 122 -8.38 -10.88 9.37
N ALA A 123 -7.67 -10.78 8.24
CA ALA A 123 -7.79 -9.67 7.32
C ALA A 123 -9.21 -9.57 6.74
N ILE A 124 -9.85 -10.70 6.39
CA ILE A 124 -11.22 -10.71 5.89
C ILE A 124 -12.19 -10.22 6.96
N ASP A 125 -12.02 -10.65 8.21
CA ASP A 125 -12.87 -10.23 9.32
C ASP A 125 -12.79 -8.73 9.57
N ILE A 126 -11.58 -8.16 9.59
CA ILE A 126 -11.35 -6.71 9.72
C ILE A 126 -12.00 -5.94 8.56
N LEU A 127 -11.81 -6.42 7.32
CA LEU A 127 -12.36 -5.78 6.12
C LEU A 127 -13.90 -5.83 6.03
N ASN A 128 -14.56 -6.67 6.83
CA ASN A 128 -16.01 -6.79 6.90
C ASN A 128 -16.62 -6.01 8.08
N GLN A 129 -15.80 -5.38 8.92
CA GLN A 129 -16.33 -4.57 10.03
C GLN A 129 -17.10 -3.35 9.49
N PRO A 130 -18.24 -3.01 10.11
CA PRO A 130 -19.03 -1.86 9.68
C PRO A 130 -18.25 -0.56 9.88
N VAL A 131 -18.36 0.35 8.93
CA VAL A 131 -17.78 1.70 9.03
C VAL A 131 -18.42 2.40 10.23
N PRO A 132 -17.63 2.98 11.17
CA PRO A 132 -18.17 3.73 12.28
C PRO A 132 -19.05 4.89 11.80
N ASP A 133 -20.20 5.10 12.46
CA ASP A 133 -21.13 6.19 12.13
C ASP A 133 -20.56 7.59 12.39
N ASN A 134 -19.49 7.71 13.18
CA ASN A 134 -18.86 9.00 13.50
C ASN A 134 -17.32 8.89 13.55
N PHE A 135 -16.65 9.94 13.07
CA PHE A 135 -15.23 10.15 13.24
C PHE A 135 -15.03 11.50 13.92
N SER A 136 -14.53 11.50 15.16
CA SER A 136 -14.21 12.73 15.87
C SER A 136 -12.84 13.24 15.38
N TYR A 137 -12.83 14.05 14.32
CA TYR A 137 -11.77 15.02 14.12
C TYR A 137 -12.03 16.17 15.08
N GLY A 138 -11.03 16.67 15.81
CA GLY A 138 -11.16 17.73 16.83
C GLY A 138 -11.54 19.11 16.27
N ILE A 139 -12.56 19.17 15.43
CA ILE A 139 -13.20 20.34 14.85
C ILE A 139 -14.61 20.36 15.43
N GLU A 140 -14.99 21.47 16.07
CA GLU A 140 -16.23 21.61 16.86
C GLU A 140 -17.54 21.53 16.04
N GLU A 141 -17.44 21.36 14.72
CA GLU A 141 -18.59 21.15 13.85
C GLU A 141 -18.60 19.69 13.37
N ALA A 142 -19.46 18.88 13.99
CA ALA A 142 -19.67 17.49 13.60
C ALA A 142 -20.21 17.44 12.16
N PHE A 143 -19.40 16.95 11.23
CA PHE A 143 -19.86 16.67 9.87
C PHE A 143 -20.86 15.51 9.90
N GLU A 144 -22.15 15.83 9.75
CA GLU A 144 -23.21 14.83 9.63
C GLU A 144 -23.24 14.26 8.22
N GLN A 145 -22.91 12.98 8.09
CA GLN A 145 -22.97 12.29 6.81
C GLN A 145 -24.43 12.14 6.36
N PRO A 146 -24.79 12.57 5.13
CA PRO A 146 -26.15 12.48 4.64
C PRO A 146 -26.61 11.02 4.58
N ARG A 147 -27.85 10.77 5.01
CA ARG A 147 -28.47 9.44 5.02
C ARG A 147 -29.57 9.35 3.98
N CYS A 148 -29.79 8.15 3.46
CA CYS A 148 -30.92 7.90 2.57
C CYS A 148 -32.25 8.23 3.30
N PRO A 149 -33.12 9.10 2.75
CA PRO A 149 -34.39 9.46 3.39
C PRO A 149 -35.38 8.28 3.47
N SER A 150 -35.18 7.24 2.66
CA SER A 150 -36.07 6.08 2.61
C SER A 150 -35.66 4.94 3.54
N CYS A 151 -34.37 4.75 3.82
CA CYS A 151 -33.89 3.60 4.59
C CYS A 151 -32.84 3.93 5.67
N GLY A 152 -32.40 5.18 5.77
CA GLY A 152 -31.40 5.62 6.76
C GLY A 152 -29.97 5.14 6.50
N SER A 153 -29.73 4.39 5.43
CA SER A 153 -28.39 3.92 5.05
C SER A 153 -27.46 5.08 4.67
N ILE A 154 -26.19 4.93 5.03
CA ILE A 154 -25.08 5.81 4.63
C ILE A 154 -24.51 5.47 3.25
N GLU A 155 -24.89 4.33 2.68
CA GLU A 155 -24.42 3.89 1.37
C GLU A 155 -25.16 4.64 0.24
N ILE A 156 -24.75 5.89 0.02
CA ILE A 156 -25.35 6.79 -0.96
C ILE A 156 -24.32 7.25 -2.00
N GLU A 157 -24.71 7.22 -3.27
CA GLU A 157 -23.93 7.63 -4.43
C GLU A 157 -24.49 8.96 -4.97
N PHE A 158 -23.66 9.99 -5.04
CA PHE A 158 -24.02 11.23 -5.74
C PHE A 158 -23.86 11.06 -7.25
N ARG A 159 -24.98 11.09 -7.98
CA ARG A 159 -25.00 11.17 -9.43
C ARG A 159 -25.01 12.63 -9.86
N GLY A 160 -23.82 13.12 -10.17
CA GLY A 160 -23.64 14.40 -10.82
C GLY A 160 -24.46 14.53 -12.11
N ALA A 161 -24.62 15.76 -12.58
CA ALA A 161 -25.36 16.05 -13.78
C ALA A 161 -24.91 15.19 -14.97
N SER A 162 -25.82 14.40 -15.55
CA SER A 162 -25.50 13.58 -16.72
C SER A 162 -25.13 14.48 -17.90
N ARG A 163 -23.85 14.44 -18.30
CA ARG A 163 -23.34 15.24 -19.43
C ARG A 163 -23.62 14.58 -20.78
N THR A 164 -23.93 13.29 -20.80
CA THR A 164 -24.12 12.50 -22.03
C THR A 164 -25.22 13.09 -22.93
N ALA A 165 -26.38 13.43 -22.38
CA ALA A 165 -27.47 14.05 -23.14
C ALA A 165 -27.11 15.46 -23.63
N ALA A 166 -26.48 16.27 -22.79
CA ALA A 166 -26.05 17.62 -23.14
C ALA A 166 -24.97 17.62 -24.25
N LEU A 167 -24.00 16.70 -24.16
CA LEU A 167 -22.98 16.49 -25.19
C LEU A 167 -23.60 15.97 -26.49
N ALA A 168 -24.56 15.03 -26.43
CA ALA A 168 -25.25 14.55 -27.63
C ALA A 168 -25.99 15.68 -28.36
N LEU A 169 -26.70 16.55 -27.63
CA LEU A 169 -27.36 17.73 -28.20
C LEU A 169 -26.36 18.71 -28.82
N LEU A 170 -25.21 18.92 -28.15
CA LEU A 170 -24.14 19.77 -28.68
C LEU A 170 -23.52 19.18 -29.96
N TYR A 171 -23.25 17.88 -30.02
CA TYR A 171 -22.59 17.25 -31.17
C TYR A 171 -23.52 16.98 -32.35
N VAL A 172 -24.78 16.61 -32.10
CA VAL A 172 -25.74 16.27 -33.17
C VAL A 172 -26.47 17.50 -33.69
N ALA A 173 -26.84 18.40 -32.79
CA ALA A 173 -27.73 19.52 -33.11
C ALA A 173 -27.06 20.90 -32.94
N SER A 174 -25.79 20.95 -32.49
CA SER A 174 -25.08 22.21 -32.22
C SER A 174 -25.82 23.13 -31.25
N LEU A 175 -26.69 22.57 -30.42
CA LEU A 175 -27.48 23.31 -29.44
C LEU A 175 -26.79 23.25 -28.07
N PRO A 176 -26.44 24.40 -27.46
CA PRO A 176 -25.97 24.42 -26.08
C PRO A 176 -27.12 24.06 -25.14
N ALA A 177 -27.02 22.93 -24.45
CA ALA A 177 -27.98 22.47 -23.46
C ALA A 177 -27.36 22.52 -22.04
N PRO A 178 -28.13 22.91 -21.01
CA PRO A 178 -27.65 22.84 -19.64
C PRO A 178 -27.36 21.38 -19.24
N PRO A 179 -26.41 21.14 -18.32
CA PRO A 179 -26.16 19.81 -17.80
C PRO A 179 -27.41 19.27 -17.08
N GLY A 180 -27.63 17.95 -17.11
CA GLY A 180 -28.81 17.34 -16.50
C GLY A 180 -28.93 17.60 -14.99
N PRO A 181 -30.07 17.30 -14.35
CA PRO A 181 -30.21 17.50 -12.91
C PRO A 181 -29.26 16.58 -12.14
N THR A 182 -28.73 17.07 -11.01
CA THR A 182 -28.02 16.26 -10.03
C THR A 182 -29.03 15.39 -9.26
N SER A 183 -28.63 14.19 -8.90
CA SER A 183 -29.48 13.26 -8.14
C SER A 183 -28.63 12.38 -7.24
N TRP A 184 -29.20 11.91 -6.15
CA TRP A 184 -28.61 10.93 -5.25
C TRP A 184 -29.23 9.56 -5.51
N ARG A 185 -28.46 8.50 -5.34
CA ARG A 185 -28.91 7.10 -5.40
C ARG A 185 -28.46 6.37 -4.15
N CYS A 186 -29.35 5.64 -3.48
CA CYS A 186 -28.94 4.74 -2.41
C CYS A 186 -28.53 3.37 -3.00
N ASN A 187 -27.38 2.85 -2.58
CA ASN A 187 -26.90 1.53 -2.99
C ASN A 187 -27.56 0.39 -2.19
N ALA A 188 -28.03 0.67 -0.97
CA ALA A 188 -28.72 -0.31 -0.14
C ALA A 188 -30.18 -0.58 -0.57
N CYS A 189 -30.98 0.48 -0.82
CA CYS A 189 -32.40 0.33 -1.16
C CYS A 189 -32.77 0.72 -2.60
N GLY A 190 -31.85 1.36 -3.33
CA GLY A 190 -32.09 1.79 -4.72
C GLY A 190 -32.89 3.10 -4.89
N SER A 191 -33.29 3.77 -3.81
CA SER A 191 -34.04 5.03 -3.89
C SER A 191 -33.25 6.12 -4.62
N LEU A 192 -33.92 6.90 -5.46
CA LEU A 192 -33.37 8.07 -6.13
C LEU A 192 -34.06 9.34 -5.59
N TRP A 193 -33.29 10.33 -5.17
CA TRP A 193 -33.83 11.63 -4.74
C TRP A 193 -32.98 12.78 -5.27
N ARG A 194 -33.51 14.00 -5.20
CA ARG A 194 -32.77 15.23 -5.49
C ARG A 194 -32.81 16.07 -4.23
N GLU A 195 -31.69 16.70 -3.90
CA GLU A 195 -31.72 17.79 -2.94
C GLU A 195 -32.24 19.02 -3.68
N GLU A 196 -33.41 19.50 -3.29
CA GLU A 196 -33.76 20.88 -3.56
C GLU A 196 -32.80 21.73 -2.75
N LYS A 197 -31.91 22.44 -3.45
CA LYS A 197 -31.01 23.42 -2.86
C LYS A 197 -31.88 24.36 -2.00
N ALA A 198 -31.67 24.37 -0.69
CA ALA A 198 -32.22 25.42 0.14
C ALA A 198 -31.77 26.77 -0.47
N PRO A 199 -32.65 27.79 -0.55
CA PRO A 199 -32.24 29.08 -1.07
C PRO A 199 -31.05 29.55 -0.23
N SER A 200 -29.93 29.80 -0.90
CA SER A 200 -28.81 30.50 -0.31
C SER A 200 -29.33 31.88 0.10
N GLU A 201 -29.51 32.11 1.39
CA GLU A 201 -29.71 33.46 1.92
C GLU A 201 -28.46 34.29 1.58
N GLU A 202 -28.72 35.49 1.05
CA GLU A 202 -27.77 36.51 0.57
C GLU A 202 -26.90 37.10 1.69
#